data_AF-A0A3P7IBD5-F1
#
_entry.id   AF-A0A3P7IBD5-F1
#
_cell.length_a   1.000
_cell.length_b   1.000
_cell.length_c   1.000
_cell.angle_alpha   90.00
_cell.angle_beta   90.00
_cell.angle_gamma   90.00
#
_symmetry.space_group_name_H-M   'P 1'
#
loop_
_entity.id
_entity.type
_entity.pdbx_description
1 polymer ?
#
loop_
_entity_poly.entity_id
_entity_poly.type
_entity_poly.pdbx_seq_one_letter_code
_entity_poly.pdbx_strand_id
1 'polypeptide(L)'
;MAASKPAFKVADIGLAEFGRKEIIIAENEMPGLMAMREKYGPSKPLKGARIAGCLHMTIQTAVLIETLVELGAEVQWSSCNIFSTQDHAAAAIAAAGVPVYAWKGETDEEYEWCIEQVS
;
A
#
# COMPACT_ATOMS: atom_id res chain seq x y z
N MET A 1 -4.28 14.25 25.22
CA MET A 1 -3.08 13.62 24.61
C MET A 1 -3.55 13.02 23.31
N ALA A 2 -2.95 13.36 22.17
CA ALA A 2 -3.26 12.69 20.91
C ALA A 2 -2.88 11.21 21.06
N ALA A 3 -3.78 10.30 20.72
CA ALA A 3 -3.47 8.87 20.67
C ALA A 3 -2.32 8.65 19.67
N SER A 4 -1.38 7.74 19.98
CA SER A 4 -0.27 7.44 19.07
C SER A 4 -0.81 6.82 17.78
N LYS A 5 -0.45 7.40 16.63
CA LYS A 5 -0.79 6.89 15.29
C LYS A 5 -0.38 5.40 15.18
N PRO A 6 -1.31 4.49 14.85
CA PRO A 6 -0.97 3.09 14.66
C PRO A 6 -0.07 2.92 13.43
N ALA A 7 0.77 1.88 13.42
CA ALA A 7 1.69 1.63 12.29
C ALA A 7 0.94 1.30 10.99
N PHE A 8 -0.19 0.59 11.10
CA PHE A 8 -1.14 0.28 10.02
C PHE A 8 -2.49 -0.08 10.64
N LYS A 9 -3.55 -0.16 9.82
CA LYS A 9 -4.85 -0.74 10.19
C LYS A 9 -5.47 -1.41 8.95
N VAL A 10 -5.65 -2.73 9.01
CA VAL A 10 -6.19 -3.58 7.94
C VAL A 10 -7.19 -4.57 8.54
N ALA A 11 -8.02 -5.22 7.72
CA ALA A 11 -9.03 -6.16 8.20
C ALA A 11 -8.44 -7.37 8.94
N ASP A 12 -7.45 -8.02 8.33
CA ASP A 12 -6.80 -9.21 8.87
C ASP A 12 -5.36 -9.34 8.35
N ILE A 13 -4.38 -9.18 9.23
CA ILE A 13 -2.96 -9.32 8.87
C ILE A 13 -2.57 -10.77 8.53
N GLY A 14 -3.35 -11.76 8.95
CA GLY A 14 -3.16 -13.17 8.62
C GLY A 14 -3.28 -13.48 7.12
N LEU A 15 -3.88 -12.57 6.34
CA LEU A 15 -4.01 -12.69 4.89
C LEU A 15 -2.75 -12.31 4.11
N ALA A 16 -1.69 -11.82 4.77
CA ALA A 16 -0.50 -11.28 4.12
C ALA A 16 0.21 -12.29 3.20
N GLU A 17 0.29 -13.57 3.59
CA GLU A 17 0.93 -14.58 2.75
C GLU A 17 0.16 -14.83 1.45
N PHE A 18 -1.18 -14.83 1.52
CA PHE A 18 -2.02 -14.96 0.34
C PHE A 18 -1.86 -13.74 -0.58
N GLY A 19 -1.91 -12.53 -0.01
CA GLY A 19 -1.67 -11.30 -0.77
C GLY A 19 -0.30 -11.27 -1.43
N ARG A 20 0.75 -11.74 -0.76
CA ARG A 20 2.09 -11.84 -1.35
C ARG A 20 2.12 -12.76 -2.57
N LYS A 21 1.45 -13.91 -2.52
CA LYS A 21 1.36 -14.83 -3.66
C LYS A 21 0.70 -14.17 -4.86
N GLU A 22 -0.39 -13.44 -4.65
CA GLU A 22 -1.08 -12.73 -5.73
C GLU A 22 -0.29 -11.53 -6.26
N ILE A 23 0.43 -10.79 -5.40
CA ILE A 23 1.34 -9.72 -5.84
C ILE A 23 2.41 -10.28 -6.78
N ILE A 24 3.06 -11.39 -6.42
CA ILE A 24 4.08 -12.04 -7.27
C ILE A 24 3.50 -12.44 -8.64
N ILE A 25 2.26 -12.91 -8.68
CA ILE A 25 1.59 -13.23 -9.95
C ILE A 25 1.34 -11.94 -10.74
N ALA A 26 0.83 -10.89 -10.09
CA ALA A 26 0.52 -9.61 -10.73
C ALA A 26 1.75 -8.88 -11.28
N GLU A 27 2.93 -9.05 -10.68
CA GLU A 27 4.19 -8.51 -11.20
C GLU A 27 4.48 -8.98 -12.64
N ASN A 28 4.14 -10.22 -12.98
CA ASN A 28 4.31 -10.76 -14.34
C ASN A 28 3.40 -10.06 -15.37
N GLU A 29 2.23 -9.59 -14.94
CA GLU A 29 1.26 -8.89 -15.78
C GLU A 29 1.47 -7.36 -15.79
N MET A 30 2.47 -6.86 -15.05
CA MET A 30 2.78 -5.43 -14.93
C MET A 30 4.22 -5.11 -15.36
N PRO A 31 4.63 -5.47 -16.60
CA PRO A 31 6.02 -5.36 -17.05
C PRO A 31 6.54 -3.91 -17.03
N GLY A 32 5.66 -2.92 -17.21
CA GLY A 32 6.04 -1.51 -17.14
C GLY A 32 6.57 -1.10 -15.77
N LEU A 33 5.93 -1.55 -14.68
CA LEU A 33 6.41 -1.25 -13.32
C LEU A 33 7.67 -2.03 -12.99
N MET A 34 7.78 -3.28 -13.44
CA MET A 34 8.98 -4.09 -13.21
C MET A 34 10.20 -3.49 -13.93
N ALA A 35 10.02 -3.04 -15.17
CA ALA A 35 11.07 -2.34 -15.91
C ALA A 35 11.49 -1.02 -15.23
N MET A 36 10.55 -0.30 -14.59
CA MET A 36 10.87 0.91 -13.81
C MET A 36 11.72 0.57 -12.58
N ARG A 37 11.38 -0.52 -11.86
CA ARG A 37 12.19 -1.00 -10.71
C ARG A 37 13.61 -1.36 -11.16
N GLU A 38 13.75 -2.13 -12.24
CA GLU A 38 15.08 -2.51 -12.76
C GLU A 38 15.90 -1.28 -13.19
N LYS A 39 15.28 -0.37 -13.95
CA LYS A 39 15.97 0.79 -14.51
C LYS A 39 16.37 1.83 -13.45
N TYR A 40 15.52 2.07 -12.47
CA TYR A 40 15.69 3.20 -11.53
C TYR A 40 15.87 2.78 -10.07
N GLY A 41 15.66 1.51 -9.72
CA GLY A 41 15.93 0.99 -8.38
C GLY A 41 17.35 1.29 -7.89
N PRO A 42 18.42 1.06 -8.68
CA PRO A 42 19.79 1.34 -8.25
C PRO A 42 20.08 2.81 -7.95
N SER A 43 19.45 3.74 -8.68
CA SER A 43 19.68 5.18 -8.48
C SER A 43 18.79 5.79 -7.40
N LYS A 44 17.77 5.06 -6.92
CA LYS A 44 16.80 5.48 -5.89
C LYS A 44 16.33 6.94 -6.09
N PRO A 45 15.74 7.27 -7.26
CA PRO A 45 15.44 8.67 -7.60
C PRO A 45 14.41 9.33 -6.68
N LEU A 46 13.61 8.54 -5.96
CA LEU A 46 12.62 9.03 -5.00
C LEU A 46 13.15 9.07 -3.57
N LYS A 47 14.46 8.87 -3.36
CA LYS A 47 15.05 8.93 -2.01
C LYS A 47 14.74 10.28 -1.33
N GLY A 48 14.13 10.19 -0.16
CA GLY A 48 13.70 11.35 0.63
C GLY A 48 12.33 11.92 0.25
N ALA A 49 11.69 11.39 -0.79
CA ALA A 49 10.29 11.69 -1.09
C ALA A 49 9.38 10.98 -0.08
N ARG A 50 8.35 11.70 0.38
CA ARG A 50 7.27 11.15 1.19
C ARG A 50 6.00 11.20 0.36
N ILE A 51 5.39 10.04 0.11
CA ILE A 51 4.24 9.90 -0.78
C ILE A 51 3.07 9.37 0.02
N ALA A 52 2.02 10.18 0.13
CA ALA A 52 0.71 9.77 0.61
C ALA A 52 -0.15 9.36 -0.60
N GLY A 53 -0.64 8.13 -0.60
CA GLY A 53 -1.54 7.63 -1.63
C GLY A 53 -2.97 7.46 -1.13
N CYS A 54 -3.93 7.85 -1.96
CA CYS A 54 -5.36 7.60 -1.79
C CYS A 54 -5.89 7.05 -3.12
N LEU A 55 -5.72 5.75 -3.32
CA LEU A 55 -6.17 4.99 -4.49
C LEU A 55 -6.66 3.63 -4.01
N HIS A 56 -7.54 2.98 -4.77
CA HIS A 56 -8.08 1.65 -4.47
C HIS A 56 -6.97 0.71 -3.98
N MET A 57 -7.09 0.18 -2.76
CA MET A 57 -6.05 -0.68 -2.17
C MET A 57 -6.21 -2.13 -2.68
N THR A 58 -5.75 -2.37 -3.91
CA THR A 58 -5.81 -3.66 -4.61
C THR A 58 -4.42 -4.30 -4.78
N ILE A 59 -4.37 -5.52 -5.32
CA ILE A 59 -3.13 -6.19 -5.71
C ILE A 59 -2.31 -5.36 -6.71
N GLN A 60 -2.94 -4.72 -7.69
CA GLN A 60 -2.23 -3.89 -8.67
C GLN A 60 -1.64 -2.64 -8.00
N THR A 61 -2.37 -2.04 -7.07
CA THR A 61 -1.88 -0.90 -6.28
C THR A 61 -0.75 -1.33 -5.34
N ALA A 62 -0.78 -2.55 -4.81
CA ALA A 62 0.33 -3.09 -4.03
C ALA A 62 1.64 -3.15 -4.85
N VAL A 63 1.58 -3.58 -6.12
CA VAL A 63 2.75 -3.55 -7.03
C VAL A 63 3.24 -2.12 -7.27
N LEU A 64 2.33 -1.15 -7.41
CA LEU A 64 2.68 0.28 -7.52
C LEU A 64 3.38 0.78 -6.25
N ILE A 65 2.82 0.51 -5.07
CA ILE A 65 3.40 0.91 -3.77
C ILE A 65 4.82 0.39 -3.62
N GLU A 66 5.01 -0.91 -3.84
CA GLU A 66 6.34 -1.53 -3.75
C GLU A 66 7.31 -1.00 -4.81
N THR A 67 6.80 -0.57 -5.97
CA THR A 67 7.63 0.13 -6.96
C THR A 67 8.11 1.47 -6.41
N LEU A 68 7.23 2.30 -5.84
CA LEU A 68 7.62 3.58 -5.24
C LEU A 68 8.66 3.40 -4.12
N VAL A 69 8.44 2.41 -3.25
CA VAL A 69 9.40 2.02 -2.19
C VAL A 69 10.73 1.58 -2.79
N GLU A 70 10.72 0.72 -3.82
CA GLU A 70 11.93 0.28 -4.51
C GLU A 70 12.66 1.45 -5.18
N LEU A 71 11.96 2.49 -5.63
CA LEU A 71 12.57 3.71 -6.16
C LEU A 71 13.06 4.67 -5.05
N GLY A 72 12.87 4.32 -3.77
CA GLY A 72 13.44 5.01 -2.60
C GLY A 72 12.48 5.90 -1.82
N ALA A 73 11.18 5.90 -2.14
CA ALA A 73 10.19 6.72 -1.44
C ALA A 73 9.79 6.12 -0.08
N GLU A 74 9.45 6.98 0.87
CA GLU A 74 8.65 6.63 2.04
C GLU A 74 7.16 6.75 1.65
N VAL A 75 6.40 5.66 1.79
CA VAL A 75 5.02 5.59 1.30
C VAL A 75 4.05 5.33 2.46
N GLN A 76 2.91 6.01 2.44
CA GLN A 76 1.75 5.71 3.29
C GLN A 76 0.50 5.65 2.42
N TRP A 77 -0.46 4.77 2.73
CA TRP A 77 -1.58 4.51 1.83
C TRP A 77 -2.93 4.35 2.51
N SER A 78 -3.96 4.91 1.87
CA SER A 78 -5.39 4.72 2.17
C SER A 78 -6.15 4.35 0.90
N SER A 79 -7.32 3.77 1.05
CA SER A 79 -8.21 3.48 -0.09
C SER A 79 -9.05 4.71 -0.42
N CYS A 80 -9.38 4.95 -1.69
CA CYS A 80 -10.28 6.05 -2.10
C CYS A 80 -11.74 5.59 -2.28
N ASN A 81 -12.06 4.35 -1.87
CA ASN A 81 -13.42 3.81 -1.88
C ASN A 81 -13.57 2.67 -0.86
N ILE A 82 -14.60 2.78 -0.01
CA ILE A 82 -14.90 1.90 1.12
C ILE A 82 -15.09 0.42 0.78
N PHE A 83 -15.40 0.05 -0.46
CA PHE A 83 -15.60 -1.34 -0.87
C PHE A 83 -14.50 -1.91 -1.79
N SER A 84 -13.55 -1.06 -2.17
CA SER A 84 -12.57 -1.41 -3.19
C SER A 84 -11.35 -2.15 -2.68
N THR A 85 -11.08 -2.07 -1.38
CA THR A 85 -9.93 -2.71 -0.76
C THR A 85 -9.99 -4.22 -0.96
N GLN A 86 -8.87 -4.79 -1.39
CA GLN A 86 -8.62 -6.22 -1.32
C GLN A 86 -7.81 -6.47 -0.04
N ASP A 87 -8.44 -7.03 0.99
CA ASP A 87 -7.85 -7.09 2.33
C ASP A 87 -6.52 -7.85 2.40
N HIS A 88 -6.35 -8.87 1.56
CA HIS A 88 -5.10 -9.61 1.43
C HIS A 88 -3.99 -8.75 0.81
N ALA A 89 -4.31 -7.86 -0.14
CA ALA A 89 -3.35 -6.90 -0.69
C ALA A 89 -2.92 -5.88 0.38
N ALA A 90 -3.88 -5.32 1.12
CA ALA A 90 -3.62 -4.40 2.22
C ALA A 90 -2.76 -5.06 3.31
N ALA A 91 -3.08 -6.30 3.70
CA ALA A 91 -2.32 -7.08 4.66
C ALA A 91 -0.88 -7.36 4.19
N ALA A 92 -0.68 -7.71 2.92
CA ALA A 92 0.64 -7.99 2.38
C ALA A 92 1.55 -6.74 2.38
N ILE A 93 1.00 -5.57 2.07
CA ILE A 93 1.74 -4.29 2.12
C ILE A 93 2.01 -3.87 3.57
N ALA A 94 1.04 -4.01 4.47
CA ALA A 94 1.24 -3.76 5.89
C ALA A 94 2.34 -4.66 6.49
N ALA A 95 2.34 -5.97 6.15
CA ALA A 95 3.36 -6.92 6.58
C ALA A 95 4.76 -6.62 6.00
N ALA A 96 4.83 -5.95 4.85
CA ALA A 96 6.08 -5.46 4.27
C ALA A 96 6.61 -4.20 4.98
N GLY A 97 5.90 -3.69 5.99
CA GLY A 97 6.31 -2.53 6.81
C GLY A 97 5.88 -1.19 6.23
N VAL A 98 5.05 -1.16 5.20
CA VAL A 98 4.48 0.08 4.65
C VAL A 98 3.19 0.43 5.40
N PRO A 99 3.05 1.64 5.96
CA PRO A 99 1.81 2.06 6.62
C PRO A 99 0.62 2.07 5.66
N VAL A 100 -0.36 1.20 5.93
CA VAL A 100 -1.62 1.11 5.18
C VAL A 100 -2.79 1.20 6.16
N TYR A 101 -3.74 2.05 5.83
CA TYR A 101 -4.99 2.24 6.58
C TYR A 101 -6.13 2.02 5.59
N ALA A 102 -6.51 0.75 5.41
CA ALA A 102 -7.52 0.35 4.44
C ALA A 102 -8.07 -1.04 4.77
N TRP A 103 -9.39 -1.19 4.71
CA TRP A 103 -10.08 -2.49 4.68
C TRP A 103 -11.35 -2.42 3.84
N LYS A 104 -11.89 -3.59 3.48
CA LYS A 104 -13.15 -3.66 2.75
C LYS A 104 -14.33 -3.49 3.70
N GLY A 105 -15.28 -2.64 3.30
CA GLY A 105 -16.50 -2.37 4.07
C GLY A 105 -16.30 -1.35 5.18
N GLU A 106 -15.40 -0.39 4.99
CA GLU A 106 -15.28 0.79 5.85
C GLU A 106 -16.62 1.55 5.96
N THR A 107 -16.86 2.12 7.13
CA THR A 107 -17.84 3.21 7.31
C THR A 107 -17.26 4.55 6.82
N ASP A 108 -18.12 5.55 6.60
CA ASP A 108 -17.66 6.88 6.18
C ASP A 108 -16.71 7.53 7.22
N GLU A 109 -16.94 7.31 8.52
CA GLU A 109 -16.05 7.81 9.58
C GLU A 109 -14.68 7.12 9.56
N GLU A 110 -14.66 5.81 9.32
CA GLU A 110 -13.42 5.04 9.20
C GLU A 110 -12.62 5.43 7.96
N TYR A 111 -13.31 5.68 6.83
CA TYR A 111 -12.73 6.15 5.59
C TYR A 111 -12.00 7.49 5.78
N GLU A 112 -12.66 8.48 6.38
CA GLU A 112 -12.05 9.78 6.67
C GLU A 112 -10.87 9.63 7.65
N TRP A 113 -11.03 8.80 8.68
CA TRP A 113 -9.94 8.50 9.62
C TRP A 113 -8.72 7.90 8.91
N CYS A 114 -8.91 7.00 7.95
CA CYS A 114 -7.84 6.41 7.15
C CYS A 114 -7.08 7.45 6.33
N ILE A 115 -7.78 8.44 5.76
CA ILE A 115 -7.17 9.57 5.02
C ILE A 115 -6.34 10.46 5.96
N GLU A 116 -6.86 10.76 7.15
CA GLU A 116 -6.11 11.51 8.17
C GLU A 116 -4.82 10.78 8.58
N GLN A 117 -4.84 9.44 8.61
CA GLN A 117 -3.64 8.68 8.94
C GLN A 117 -2.55 8.77 7.87
N VAL A 118 -2.83 9.14 6.62
CA VAL A 118 -1.79 9.27 5.57
C VAL A 118 -1.39 10.72 5.30
N SER A 119 -2.00 11.68 6.00
CA SER A 119 -1.76 13.12 5.86
C SER A 119 -0.56 13.62 6.69
#